data_AF-A0A800M8X0-F1
#
_entry.id   AF-A0A800M8X0-F1
#
_cell.length_a   1.000
_cell.length_b   1.000
_cell.length_c   1.000
_cell.angle_alpha   90.00
_cell.angle_beta   90.00
_cell.angle_gamma   90.00
#
_symmetry.space_group_name_H-M   'P 1'
#
loop_
_entity.id
_entity.type
_entity.pdbx_description
1 polymer ?
#
loop_
_entity_poly.entity_id
_entity_poly.type
_entity_poly.pdbx_seq_one_letter_code
_entity_poly.pdbx_strand_id
1 'polypeptide(L)'
;MSTKHDTLLMSYQGMRHKFFRLPSEVGGRLAAFNTRTGKRRWEREAEYESKPIINDRTLFAQGGAWDLLDGSTKPFALDRSYGCGQISAGKNLMLFRSGTLGYLDLTRDAGTENFGGMRPGCFINAIPAGGLVLAPDGSPKCRCSYQMRAWFALREKPAPKK
;
A
#
# COMPACT_ATOMS: atom_id res chain seq x y z
N MET A 1 9.70 2.62 8.87
CA MET A 1 10.07 3.51 10.00
C MET A 1 9.58 4.92 9.70
N SER A 2 9.17 5.67 10.72
CA SER A 2 8.86 7.10 10.63
C SER A 2 9.86 7.88 11.47
N THR A 3 10.71 8.68 10.82
CA THR A 3 11.70 9.54 11.49
C THR A 3 11.01 10.68 12.25
N LYS A 4 9.98 11.30 11.64
CA LYS A 4 9.14 12.34 12.27
C LYS A 4 8.55 11.92 13.61
N HIS A 5 8.20 10.65 13.75
CA HIS A 5 7.53 10.11 14.94
C HIS A 5 8.46 9.26 15.82
N ASP A 6 9.76 9.19 15.51
CA ASP A 6 10.72 8.31 16.17
C ASP A 6 10.16 6.90 16.39
N THR A 7 9.61 6.29 15.32
CA THR A 7 8.84 5.05 15.42
C THR A 7 9.23 4.03 14.36
N LEU A 8 9.61 2.84 14.82
CA LEU A 8 9.87 1.65 14.00
C LEU A 8 8.66 0.73 14.10
N LEU A 9 8.05 0.42 12.96
CA LEU A 9 7.01 -0.59 12.86
C LEU A 9 7.64 -1.96 12.63
N MET A 10 7.24 -2.92 13.45
CA MET A 10 7.44 -4.34 13.21
C MET A 10 6.10 -4.93 12.76
N SER A 11 6.12 -5.55 11.58
CA SER A 11 5.00 -6.32 11.04
C SER A 11 5.48 -7.72 10.70
N TYR A 12 4.60 -8.69 10.86
CA TYR A 12 4.86 -10.06 10.44
C TYR A 12 4.41 -10.26 8.98
N GLN A 13 4.49 -11.50 8.51
CA GLN A 13 4.04 -11.86 7.17
C GLN A 13 2.51 -11.63 7.07
N GLY A 14 2.13 -10.52 6.42
CA GLY A 14 0.75 -10.18 6.08
C GLY A 14 0.58 -10.24 4.58
N MET A 15 0.44 -11.45 4.03
CA MET A 15 0.16 -11.64 2.61
C MET A 15 -1.14 -12.42 2.45
N ARG A 16 -1.99 -11.95 1.53
CA ARG A 16 -3.23 -12.63 1.13
C ARG A 16 -3.04 -14.12 0.82
N HIS A 17 -1.90 -14.45 0.22
CA HIS A 17 -1.56 -15.81 -0.18
C HIS A 17 -0.59 -16.47 0.82
N LYS A 18 -1.07 -17.48 1.54
CA LYS A 18 -0.31 -18.17 2.60
C LYS A 18 0.61 -19.28 2.07
N PHE A 19 0.58 -19.63 0.80
CA PHE A 19 1.37 -20.76 0.26
C PHE A 19 2.88 -20.49 0.18
N PHE A 20 3.32 -19.22 0.34
CA PHE A 20 4.74 -18.86 0.49
C PHE A 20 5.20 -18.80 1.96
N ARG A 21 4.29 -19.05 2.91
CA ARG A 21 4.55 -18.87 4.34
C ARG A 21 5.41 -20.01 4.87
N LEU A 22 6.49 -19.69 5.56
CA LEU A 22 7.25 -20.68 6.33
C LEU A 22 6.52 -21.02 7.64
N PRO A 23 6.67 -22.24 8.19
CA PRO A 23 6.05 -22.60 9.47
C PRO A 23 6.40 -21.63 10.63
N SER A 24 7.60 -21.05 10.60
CA SER A 24 8.09 -20.08 11.59
C SER A 24 7.56 -18.66 11.40
N GLU A 25 6.96 -18.33 10.26
CA GLU A 25 6.38 -17.02 10.01
C GLU A 25 5.01 -16.92 10.68
N VAL A 26 4.97 -16.71 12.00
CA VAL A 26 3.73 -16.50 12.73
C VAL A 26 3.26 -15.05 12.57
N GLY A 27 2.13 -14.85 11.89
CA GLY A 27 1.54 -13.54 11.60
C GLY A 27 0.57 -13.04 12.68
N GLY A 28 -0.29 -12.09 12.30
CA GLY A 28 -1.46 -11.68 13.10
C GLY A 28 -1.20 -10.57 14.12
N ARG A 29 -0.02 -9.95 14.12
CA ARG A 29 0.33 -8.88 15.06
C ARG A 29 1.04 -7.72 14.37
N LEU A 30 1.00 -6.57 15.04
CA LEU A 30 1.80 -5.38 14.76
C LEU A 30 2.39 -4.90 16.08
N ALA A 31 3.60 -4.36 16.02
CA ALA A 31 4.21 -3.69 17.15
C ALA A 31 4.97 -2.44 16.68
N ALA A 32 4.95 -1.40 17.51
CA ALA A 32 5.73 -0.20 17.28
C ALA A 32 6.75 0.01 18.39
N PHE A 33 7.93 0.47 18.00
CA PHE A 33 9.04 0.73 18.91
C PHE A 33 9.51 2.16 18.77
N ASN A 34 9.91 2.78 19.88
CA ASN A 34 10.58 4.06 19.86
C ASN A 34 12.01 3.86 19.34
N THR A 35 12.38 4.54 18.26
CA THR A 35 13.69 4.37 17.61
C THR A 35 14.84 4.94 18.43
N ARG A 36 14.59 5.89 19.33
CA ARG A 36 15.62 6.49 20.20
C ARG A 36 15.92 5.64 21.42
N THR A 37 14.90 5.06 22.04
CA THR A 37 15.05 4.33 23.31
C THR A 37 15.02 2.82 23.14
N GLY A 38 14.62 2.31 21.98
CA GLY A 38 14.37 0.89 21.73
C GLY A 38 13.14 0.33 22.45
N LYS A 39 12.46 1.14 23.27
CA LYS A 39 11.29 0.67 24.04
C LYS A 39 10.09 0.48 23.13
N ARG A 40 9.35 -0.62 23.35
CA ARG A 40 8.07 -0.87 22.67
C ARG A 40 7.05 0.18 23.10
N ARG A 41 6.40 0.83 22.13
CA ARG A 41 5.30 1.78 22.33
C ARG A 41 4.00 1.04 22.55
N TRP A 42 3.70 0.12 21.64
CA TRP A 42 2.50 -0.70 21.68
C TRP A 42 2.72 -2.00 20.90
N GLU A 43 1.83 -2.94 21.16
CA GLU A 43 1.69 -4.20 20.45
C GLU A 43 0.22 -4.54 20.38
N ARG A 44 -0.23 -5.07 19.25
CA ARG A 44 -1.62 -5.52 19.09
C ARG A 44 -1.75 -6.68 18.12
N GLU A 45 -2.84 -7.39 18.27
CA GLU A 45 -3.34 -8.28 17.24
C GLU A 45 -3.94 -7.46 16.09
N ALA A 46 -3.65 -7.88 14.87
CA ALA A 46 -4.10 -7.23 13.64
C ALA A 46 -4.10 -8.24 12.50
N GLU A 47 -5.23 -8.31 11.80
CA GLU A 47 -5.38 -9.09 10.58
C GLU A 47 -5.22 -8.17 9.36
N TYR A 48 -4.33 -8.53 8.44
CA TYR A 48 -4.05 -7.77 7.22
C TYR A 48 -3.48 -8.69 6.13
N GLU A 49 -3.72 -8.30 4.88
CA GLU A 49 -3.42 -9.10 3.69
C GLU A 49 -2.32 -8.49 2.81
N SER A 50 -1.77 -7.34 3.19
CA SER A 50 -0.63 -6.71 2.52
C SER A 50 0.42 -6.25 3.53
N LYS A 51 1.67 -6.07 3.08
CA LYS A 51 2.66 -5.38 3.90
C LYS A 51 2.13 -3.99 4.27
N PRO A 52 2.18 -3.59 5.55
CA PRO A 52 1.75 -2.27 5.95
C PRO A 52 2.65 -1.20 5.36
N ILE A 53 2.05 -0.07 5.01
CA ILE A 53 2.75 1.16 4.67
C ILE A 53 2.54 2.20 5.78
N ILE A 54 3.51 3.08 5.96
CA ILE A 54 3.39 4.21 6.87
C ILE A 54 3.15 5.45 6.01
N ASN A 55 1.99 6.10 6.20
CA ASN A 55 1.72 7.42 5.67
C ASN A 55 1.47 8.38 6.85
N ASP A 56 2.50 9.18 7.14
CA ASP A 56 2.56 10.05 8.32
C ASP A 56 2.27 9.30 9.64
N ARG A 57 1.10 9.54 10.25
CA ARG A 57 0.66 8.89 11.50
C ARG A 57 -0.27 7.69 11.27
N THR A 58 -0.53 7.32 10.03
CA THR A 58 -1.45 6.22 9.72
C THR A 58 -0.70 5.06 9.08
N LEU A 59 -0.91 3.88 9.64
CA LEU A 59 -0.52 2.60 9.08
C LEU A 59 -1.65 2.12 8.18
N PHE A 60 -1.37 1.84 6.92
CA PHE A 60 -2.36 1.23 6.02
C PHE A 60 -1.91 -0.15 5.59
N ALA A 61 -2.83 -1.10 5.59
CA ALA A 61 -2.68 -2.37 4.91
C ALA A 61 -4.03 -2.76 4.28
N GLN A 62 -4.03 -3.68 3.32
CA GLN A 62 -5.29 -4.31 2.93
C GLN A 62 -5.85 -5.05 4.14
N GLY A 63 -7.10 -4.74 4.51
CA GLY A 63 -7.78 -5.28 5.68
C GLY A 63 -7.91 -4.30 6.85
N GLY A 64 -7.15 -3.19 6.87
CA GLY A 64 -7.34 -2.18 7.91
C GLY A 64 -6.32 -1.07 7.94
N ALA A 65 -6.58 -0.10 8.82
CA ALA A 65 -5.65 0.97 9.14
C ALA A 65 -5.54 1.17 10.66
N TRP A 66 -4.39 1.68 11.08
CA TRP A 66 -4.06 1.89 12.49
C TRP A 66 -3.31 3.19 12.71
N ASP A 67 -3.43 3.78 13.90
CA ASP A 67 -2.57 4.87 14.31
C ASP A 67 -1.15 4.36 14.61
N LEU A 68 -0.15 5.07 14.09
CA LEU A 68 1.25 4.71 14.25
C LEU A 68 1.72 4.81 15.71
N LEU A 69 1.18 5.73 16.51
CA LEU A 69 1.72 6.02 17.84
C LEU A 69 1.06 5.23 18.97
N ASP A 70 -0.21 4.87 18.83
CA ASP A 70 -0.96 4.15 19.87
C ASP A 70 -1.58 2.82 19.38
N GLY A 71 -1.55 2.54 18.08
CA GLY A 71 -2.06 1.29 17.51
C GLY A 71 -3.59 1.23 17.43
N SER A 72 -4.31 2.30 17.75
CA SER A 72 -5.78 2.35 17.63
C SER A 72 -6.23 2.11 16.19
N THR A 73 -7.36 1.43 16.02
CA THR A 73 -7.92 1.16 14.69
C THR A 73 -8.46 2.46 14.08
N LYS A 74 -8.19 2.67 12.78
CA LYS A 74 -8.78 3.76 12.00
C LYS A 74 -9.78 3.22 10.98
N PRO A 75 -10.86 3.95 10.68
CA PRO A 75 -11.75 3.62 9.58
C PRO A 75 -10.97 3.58 8.27
N PHE A 76 -10.95 2.42 7.63
CA PHE A 76 -10.33 2.22 6.34
C PHE A 76 -10.85 0.94 5.71
N ALA A 77 -11.35 1.05 4.48
CA ALA A 77 -11.70 -0.09 3.65
C ALA A 77 -10.97 0.06 2.32
N LEU A 78 -10.24 -0.98 1.92
CA LEU A 78 -9.63 -1.06 0.61
C LEU A 78 -10.40 -2.09 -0.21
N ASP A 79 -11.33 -1.61 -1.03
CA ASP A 79 -12.01 -2.45 -2.01
C ASP A 79 -11.18 -2.53 -3.29
N ARG A 80 -10.99 -3.73 -3.81
CA ARG A 80 -10.27 -3.96 -5.07
C ARG A 80 -10.79 -5.23 -5.70
N SER A 81 -10.60 -5.32 -7.02
CA SER A 81 -10.87 -6.55 -7.76
C SER A 81 -9.82 -7.63 -7.41
N TYR A 82 -9.21 -8.26 -8.41
CA TYR A 82 -8.18 -9.28 -8.19
C TYR A 82 -6.76 -8.76 -8.44
N GLY A 83 -5.77 -9.47 -7.91
CA GLY A 83 -4.39 -9.29 -8.33
C GLY A 83 -3.35 -9.49 -7.23
N CYS A 84 -2.19 -9.96 -7.66
CA CYS A 84 -0.92 -9.86 -6.95
C CYS A 84 -0.45 -8.39 -6.91
N GLY A 85 0.46 -8.06 -6.00
CA GLY A 85 1.06 -6.73 -5.90
C GLY A 85 0.90 -6.12 -4.52
N GLN A 86 1.96 -5.46 -4.06
CA GLN A 86 1.94 -4.72 -2.80
C GLN A 86 1.35 -3.34 -3.01
N ILE A 87 0.75 -2.79 -1.95
CA ILE A 87 0.32 -1.39 -1.93
C ILE A 87 1.58 -0.52 -1.96
N SER A 88 1.52 0.56 -2.73
CA SER A 88 2.45 1.68 -2.64
C SER A 88 1.65 2.95 -2.39
N ALA A 89 2.15 3.88 -1.59
CA ALA A 89 1.48 5.16 -1.42
C ALA A 89 2.45 6.29 -1.15
N GLY A 90 2.02 7.48 -1.53
CA GLY A 90 2.58 8.74 -1.08
C GLY A 90 1.62 9.38 -0.08
N LYS A 91 1.79 10.70 0.13
CA LYS A 91 0.95 11.47 1.05
C LYS A 91 -0.53 11.43 0.65
N ASN A 92 -0.81 11.66 -0.64
CA ASN A 92 -2.15 11.92 -1.15
C ASN A 92 -2.74 10.77 -1.97
N LEU A 93 -1.92 9.81 -2.41
CA LEU A 93 -2.35 8.78 -3.35
C LEU A 93 -1.82 7.41 -2.91
N MET A 94 -2.70 6.42 -2.89
CA MET A 94 -2.37 5.01 -2.70
C MET A 94 -2.64 4.26 -3.99
N LEU A 95 -1.74 3.35 -4.35
CA LEU A 95 -1.70 2.62 -5.62
C LEU A 95 -1.56 1.13 -5.36
N PHE A 96 -2.29 0.32 -6.12
CA PHE A 96 -2.32 -1.12 -5.96
C PHE A 96 -2.82 -1.80 -7.24
N ARG A 97 -2.75 -3.12 -7.26
CA ARG A 97 -3.35 -3.93 -8.32
C ARG A 97 -4.82 -4.18 -8.01
N SER A 98 -5.69 -3.87 -8.99
CA SER A 98 -7.13 -4.13 -8.96
C SER A 98 -7.60 -4.54 -10.37
N GLY A 99 -7.10 -5.70 -10.85
CA GLY A 99 -7.17 -6.12 -12.24
C GLY A 99 -6.24 -5.29 -13.14
N THR A 100 -6.31 -3.97 -13.04
CA THR A 100 -5.47 -2.97 -13.70
C THR A 100 -4.76 -2.09 -12.66
N LEU A 101 -4.29 -0.89 -13.01
CA LEU A 101 -3.78 0.08 -12.04
C LEU A 101 -4.95 0.64 -11.24
N GLY A 102 -5.07 0.23 -9.98
CA GLY A 102 -6.04 0.78 -9.03
C GLY A 102 -5.39 1.85 -8.15
N TYR A 103 -6.17 2.85 -7.75
CA TYR A 103 -5.74 3.87 -6.82
C TYR A 103 -6.85 4.35 -5.89
N LEU A 104 -6.44 4.84 -4.72
CA LEU A 104 -7.26 5.64 -3.81
C LEU A 104 -6.65 7.03 -3.73
N ASP A 105 -7.49 8.05 -3.91
CA ASP A 105 -7.17 9.41 -3.53
C ASP A 105 -7.42 9.56 -2.02
N LEU A 106 -6.36 9.74 -1.25
CA LEU A 106 -6.43 9.86 0.21
C LEU A 106 -6.90 11.25 0.67
N THR A 107 -7.16 12.17 -0.26
CA THR A 107 -7.63 13.54 0.04
C THR A 107 -9.14 13.70 -0.06
N ARG A 108 -9.84 12.72 -0.63
CA ARG A 108 -11.30 12.71 -0.81
C ARG A 108 -11.88 11.31 -0.62
N ASP A 109 -13.16 11.23 -0.33
CA ASP A 109 -13.88 9.96 -0.24
C ASP A 109 -14.49 9.58 -1.59
N ALA A 110 -13.66 9.00 -2.47
CA ALA A 110 -14.07 8.60 -3.81
C ALA A 110 -14.13 7.07 -4.02
N GLY A 111 -13.70 6.31 -3.00
CA GLY A 111 -13.45 4.88 -3.14
C GLY A 111 -12.36 4.55 -4.16
N THR A 112 -12.33 3.30 -4.60
CA THR A 112 -11.32 2.78 -5.52
C THR A 112 -11.61 3.18 -6.97
N GLU A 113 -10.64 3.86 -7.58
CA GLU A 113 -10.65 4.20 -9.00
C GLU A 113 -9.63 3.33 -9.75
N ASN A 114 -9.90 3.06 -11.03
CA ASN A 114 -9.07 2.19 -11.85
C ASN A 114 -8.67 2.87 -13.15
N PHE A 115 -7.37 2.95 -13.42
CA PHE A 115 -6.81 3.32 -14.71
C PHE A 115 -6.61 2.06 -15.55
N GLY A 116 -7.59 1.78 -16.42
CA GLY A 116 -7.70 0.57 -17.23
C GLY A 116 -6.57 0.33 -18.23
N GLY A 117 -6.53 -0.85 -18.83
CA GLY A 117 -5.67 -1.19 -19.98
C GLY A 117 -4.20 -1.48 -19.67
N MET A 118 -3.67 -1.02 -18.53
CA MET A 118 -2.31 -1.36 -18.08
C MET A 118 -2.31 -2.45 -17.00
N ARG A 119 -1.23 -3.22 -16.97
CA ARG A 119 -0.98 -4.26 -15.95
C ARG A 119 0.16 -3.85 -15.02
N PRO A 120 -0.11 -3.50 -13.76
CA PRO A 120 0.94 -3.44 -12.75
C PRO A 120 1.61 -4.79 -12.53
N GLY A 121 2.87 -4.80 -12.11
CA GLY A 121 3.61 -6.02 -11.74
C GLY A 121 2.99 -6.78 -10.54
N CYS A 122 3.55 -7.95 -10.21
CA CYS A 122 3.11 -8.75 -9.05
C CYS A 122 3.77 -8.36 -7.72
N PHE A 123 4.66 -7.39 -7.72
CA PHE A 123 5.29 -6.82 -6.54
C PHE A 123 5.06 -5.30 -6.50
N ILE A 124 5.78 -4.55 -5.66
CA ILE A 124 5.77 -3.08 -5.68
C ILE A 124 6.07 -2.62 -7.12
N ASN A 125 5.21 -1.80 -7.72
CA ASN A 125 5.31 -1.45 -9.14
C ASN A 125 4.94 0.01 -9.44
N ALA A 126 3.72 0.44 -9.12
CA ALA A 126 3.34 1.84 -9.26
C ALA A 126 3.87 2.63 -8.06
N ILE A 127 4.83 3.53 -8.28
CA ILE A 127 5.58 4.21 -7.23
C ILE A 127 5.28 5.71 -7.30
N PRO A 128 4.60 6.29 -6.28
CA PRO A 128 4.43 7.72 -6.15
C PRO A 128 5.70 8.36 -5.57
N ALA A 129 6.37 9.20 -6.35
CA ALA A 129 7.60 9.88 -5.95
C ALA A 129 7.75 11.22 -6.66
N GLY A 130 8.20 12.26 -5.95
CA GLY A 130 8.50 13.57 -6.54
C GLY A 130 7.32 14.25 -7.24
N GLY A 131 6.08 13.98 -6.81
CA GLY A 131 4.86 14.52 -7.45
C GLY A 131 4.42 13.79 -8.72
N LEU A 132 5.05 12.66 -9.03
CA LEU A 132 4.70 11.77 -10.14
C LEU A 132 4.35 10.38 -9.63
N VAL A 133 3.66 9.60 -10.46
CA VAL A 133 3.55 8.13 -10.32
C VAL A 133 4.33 7.50 -11.46
N LEU A 134 5.37 6.75 -11.12
CA LEU A 134 6.13 5.95 -12.08
C LEU A 134 5.60 4.53 -12.05
N ALA A 135 5.13 4.02 -13.18
CA ALA A 135 4.53 2.70 -13.28
C ALA A 135 5.14 1.92 -14.45
N PRO A 136 6.20 1.12 -14.19
CA PRO A 136 6.81 0.24 -15.18
C PRO A 136 5.83 -0.81 -15.69
N ASP A 137 5.98 -1.21 -16.96
CA ASP A 137 5.13 -2.24 -17.54
C ASP A 137 5.28 -3.59 -16.82
N GLY A 138 4.18 -4.09 -16.25
CA GLY A 138 4.11 -5.42 -15.64
C GLY A 138 3.61 -6.50 -16.60
N SER A 139 3.29 -6.20 -17.86
CA SER A 139 2.77 -7.13 -18.86
C SER A 139 3.75 -8.14 -19.51
N PRO A 140 5.10 -8.00 -19.50
CA PRO A 140 5.98 -8.81 -20.36
C PRO A 140 5.91 -10.34 -20.19
N LYS A 141 5.43 -10.84 -19.05
CA LYS A 141 5.25 -12.28 -18.77
C LYS A 141 3.77 -12.68 -18.62
N CYS A 142 2.85 -11.81 -19.03
CA CYS A 142 1.42 -12.04 -18.88
C CYS A 142 0.82 -12.58 -20.18
N ARG A 143 -0.12 -13.52 -20.06
CA ARG A 143 -0.92 -14.03 -21.18
C ARG A 143 -2.23 -13.26 -21.40
N CYS A 144 -2.58 -12.34 -20.50
CA CYS A 144 -3.81 -11.57 -20.57
C CYS A 144 -3.72 -10.45 -21.61
N SER A 145 -4.85 -10.09 -22.21
CA SER A 145 -4.98 -9.07 -23.26
C SER A 145 -4.95 -7.63 -22.71
N TYR A 146 -3.89 -7.24 -22.00
CA TYR A 146 -3.65 -5.84 -21.64
C TYR A 146 -3.17 -5.08 -22.88
N GLN A 147 -3.94 -4.06 -23.28
CA GLN A 147 -3.69 -3.27 -24.48
C GLN A 147 -2.47 -2.35 -24.33
N MET A 148 -2.18 -1.91 -23.11
CA MET A 148 -1.08 -0.99 -22.83
C MET A 148 0.16 -1.73 -22.31
N ARG A 149 1.13 -1.92 -23.19
CA ARG A 149 2.46 -2.51 -22.90
C ARG A 149 3.53 -1.43 -22.91
N ALA A 150 3.43 -0.50 -21.97
CA ALA A 150 4.28 0.67 -21.89
C ALA A 150 4.54 1.05 -20.44
N TRP A 151 5.60 1.83 -20.24
CA TRP A 151 5.93 2.42 -18.95
C TRP A 151 5.24 3.78 -18.86
N PHE A 152 4.58 4.04 -17.74
CA PHE A 152 3.82 5.27 -17.53
C PHE A 152 4.49 6.17 -16.50
N ALA A 153 4.41 7.48 -16.76
CA ALA A 153 4.60 8.52 -15.77
C ALA A 153 3.28 9.31 -15.69
N LEU A 154 2.59 9.22 -14.56
CA LEU A 154 1.35 9.96 -14.33
C LEU A 154 1.65 11.15 -13.43
N ARG A 155 0.94 12.25 -13.67
CA ARG A 155 0.96 13.43 -12.81
C ARG A 155 -0.47 13.84 -12.50
N GLU A 156 -0.66 14.49 -11.37
CA GLU A 156 -1.92 15.14 -11.06
C GLU A 156 -2.28 16.14 -12.16
N LYS A 157 -3.55 16.11 -12.59
CA LYS A 157 -4.08 17.14 -13.49
C LYS A 157 -4.19 18.44 -12.68
N PRO A 158 -3.55 19.54 -13.10
CA PRO A 158 -3.69 20.82 -12.42
C PRO A 158 -5.16 21.23 -12.37
N ALA A 159 -5.58 21.85 -11.26
CA ALA A 159 -6.90 22.47 -11.18
C ALA A 159 -7.06 23.46 -12.36
N PRO A 160 -8.26 23.53 -12.97
CA PRO A 160 -8.52 24.53 -14.00
C PRO A 160 -8.20 25.91 -13.44
N LYS A 161 -7.44 26.72 -14.21
CA LYS A 161 -7.23 28.12 -13.86
C LYS A 161 -8.60 28.80 -13.92
N LYS A 162 -8.99 29.45 -12.83
CA LYS A 162 -10.16 30.35 -12.83
C LYS A 162 -9.90 31.52 -13.76
#